data_AF-U9SQX3-F1
#
_entry.id   AF-U9SQX3-F1
#
_cell.length_a   1.000
_cell.length_b   1.000
_cell.length_c   1.000
_cell.angle_alpha   90.00
_cell.angle_beta   90.00
_cell.angle_gamma   90.00
#
_symmetry.space_group_name_H-M   'P 1'
#
loop_
_entity.id
_entity.type
_entity.pdbx_description
1 polymer ?
#
loop_
_entity_poly.entity_id
_entity_poly.type
_entity_poly.pdbx_seq_one_letter_code
_entity_poly.pdbx_strand_id
1 'polypeptide(L)'
;MATKLNNLNILDKETDTVNNENCFYCNKPFIEELWCKECISSFSLEKLVENGDKVAIFNLANKYGEEAEKNLKKAFYLYQHAAEINHIEAMSNLAKSYYNGEGTEKNLEKAFHWYQKAAENGDEKAMNNLAI
;
A
#
# COMPACT_ATOMS: atom_id res chain seq x y z
N MET A 1 39.78 -25.71 3.34
CA MET A 1 39.10 -26.61 4.29
C MET A 1 37.61 -26.37 4.11
N ALA A 2 36.91 -27.35 3.53
CA ALA A 2 35.51 -27.25 3.12
C ALA A 2 34.57 -27.45 4.31
N THR A 3 33.41 -26.80 4.27
CA THR A 3 32.18 -27.42 4.80
C THR A 3 31.01 -27.12 3.89
N LYS A 4 30.32 -28.21 3.53
CA LYS A 4 29.33 -28.42 2.48
C LYS A 4 28.11 -27.49 2.55
N LEU A 5 27.68 -27.00 1.38
CA LEU A 5 26.27 -26.81 1.07
C LEU A 5 25.57 -28.18 1.12
N ASN A 6 24.53 -28.31 1.95
CA ASN A 6 23.58 -29.40 1.86
C ASN A 6 22.20 -28.83 1.56
N ASN A 7 21.67 -29.21 0.41
CA ASN A 7 20.26 -29.08 0.05
C ASN A 7 19.40 -29.86 1.05
N LEU A 8 18.41 -29.21 1.64
CA LEU A 8 17.19 -29.87 2.10
C LEU A 8 16.00 -29.04 1.63
N ASN A 9 15.30 -29.63 0.67
CA ASN A 9 14.01 -29.24 0.16
C ASN A 9 12.98 -29.57 1.26
N ILE A 10 12.42 -28.57 1.93
CA ILE A 10 11.20 -28.72 2.73
C ILE A 10 10.19 -27.72 2.18
N LEU A 11 9.25 -28.28 1.43
CA LEU A 11 8.07 -27.66 0.90
C LEU A 11 7.04 -27.59 2.04
N ASP A 12 7.05 -26.51 2.82
CA ASP A 12 5.97 -26.19 3.75
C ASP A 12 5.48 -24.77 3.48
N LYS A 13 4.16 -24.66 3.41
CA LYS A 13 3.38 -23.43 3.22
C LYS A 13 3.71 -22.42 4.33
N GLU A 14 3.51 -21.14 4.01
CA GLU A 14 3.63 -19.97 4.90
C GLU A 14 5.08 -19.51 5.17
N THR A 15 5.71 -18.97 4.13
CA THR A 15 6.71 -17.92 4.35
C THR A 15 6.17 -16.67 3.67
N ASP A 16 5.42 -15.86 4.43
CA ASP A 16 5.30 -14.45 4.13
C ASP A 16 6.72 -13.94 3.90
N THR A 17 7.04 -13.58 2.67
CA THR A 17 8.27 -12.85 2.39
C THR A 17 8.14 -11.52 3.11
N VAL A 18 8.62 -11.46 4.35
CA VAL A 18 8.78 -10.21 5.09
C VAL A 18 9.79 -9.40 4.30
N ASN A 19 9.30 -8.55 3.42
CA ASN A 19 10.11 -7.60 2.67
C ASN A 19 10.74 -6.65 3.70
N ASN A 20 12.01 -6.90 4.03
CA ASN A 20 12.82 -6.12 4.97
C ASN A 20 13.30 -4.80 4.34
N GLU A 21 12.39 -4.08 3.70
CA GLU A 21 12.69 -2.78 3.11
C GLU A 21 12.77 -1.71 4.20
N ASN A 22 13.72 -0.79 4.06
CA ASN A 22 13.87 0.34 4.96
C ASN A 22 13.03 1.52 4.48
N CYS A 23 12.58 2.32 5.44
CA CYS A 23 11.88 3.58 5.15
C CYS A 23 12.81 4.50 4.35
N PHE A 24 12.46 4.88 3.14
CA PHE A 24 13.19 5.84 2.31
C PHE A 24 13.38 7.20 3.00
N TYR A 25 12.53 7.56 3.97
CA TYR A 25 12.63 8.81 4.73
C TYR A 25 13.45 8.68 6.03
N CYS A 26 13.15 7.68 6.86
CA CYS A 26 13.78 7.46 8.19
C CYS A 26 14.89 6.40 8.19
N ASN A 27 15.06 5.66 7.09
CA ASN A 27 15.92 4.48 6.93
C ASN A 27 15.75 3.40 8.02
N LYS A 28 14.58 3.33 8.66
CA LYS A 28 14.25 2.28 9.63
C LYS A 28 13.54 1.11 8.94
N PRO A 29 13.81 -0.14 9.33
CA PRO A 29 13.10 -1.32 8.82
C PRO A 29 11.64 -1.28 9.26
N PHE A 30 10.73 -1.65 8.36
CA PHE A 30 9.30 -1.79 8.65
C PHE A 30 8.76 -3.04 7.93
N ILE A 31 7.54 -3.45 8.29
CA ILE A 31 6.96 -4.73 7.85
C ILE A 31 6.22 -4.61 6.49
N GLU A 32 5.72 -3.42 6.13
CA GLU A 32 5.14 -3.09 4.81
C GLU A 32 5.42 -1.64 4.35
N GLU A 33 6.00 -1.50 3.15
CA GLU A 33 6.35 -0.30 2.35
C GLU A 33 7.21 0.88 2.82
N LEU A 34 7.94 1.42 1.82
CA LEU A 34 8.93 2.51 1.74
C LEU A 34 8.92 3.61 2.79
N TRP A 35 7.88 3.81 3.61
CA TRP A 35 7.88 4.76 4.71
C TRP A 35 7.34 4.19 6.03
N CYS A 36 8.10 4.35 7.12
CA CYS A 36 7.73 3.88 8.46
C CYS A 36 6.46 4.58 8.99
N LYS A 37 5.63 3.90 9.79
CA LYS A 37 4.41 4.46 10.44
C LYS A 37 4.65 5.81 11.14
N GLU A 38 5.85 5.98 11.70
CA GLU A 38 6.31 7.24 12.28
C GLU A 38 6.51 8.34 11.22
N CYS A 39 7.08 8.04 10.06
CA CYS A 39 7.25 8.99 8.94
C CYS A 39 5.93 9.41 8.32
N ILE A 40 5.05 8.43 8.18
CA ILE A 40 3.65 8.62 7.84
C ILE A 40 3.00 9.64 8.79
N SER A 41 3.20 9.44 10.10
CA SER A 41 2.63 10.30 11.12
C SER A 41 3.32 11.67 11.16
N SER A 42 4.64 11.74 10.94
CA SER A 42 5.42 12.98 11.01
C SER A 42 5.32 13.87 9.77
N PHE A 43 4.99 13.30 8.61
CA PHE A 43 4.73 14.07 7.39
C PHE A 43 3.33 14.69 7.38
N SER A 44 2.43 14.21 8.26
CA SER A 44 1.06 14.68 8.38
C SER A 44 1.06 16.19 8.68
N LEU A 45 0.49 17.05 7.84
CA LEU A 45 -0.96 17.23 7.76
C LEU A 45 -1.63 17.46 9.13
N GLU A 46 -0.91 17.94 10.15
CA GLU A 46 -1.44 18.36 11.46
C GLU A 46 -2.72 19.21 11.34
N LYS A 47 -2.86 19.98 10.25
CA LYS A 47 -4.07 20.78 9.95
C LYS A 47 -5.23 20.07 9.23
N LEU A 48 -5.01 18.97 8.51
CA LEU A 48 -6.11 18.25 7.83
C LEU A 48 -6.69 17.14 8.71
N VAL A 49 -5.89 16.63 9.65
CA VAL A 49 -6.21 15.49 10.52
C VAL A 49 -7.02 15.89 11.75
N GLU A 50 -7.00 17.18 12.16
CA GLU A 50 -7.77 17.67 13.32
C GLU A 50 -9.29 17.39 13.21
N ASN A 51 -9.82 17.15 12.01
CA ASN A 51 -11.25 16.90 11.81
C ASN A 51 -11.61 15.49 11.32
N GLY A 52 -10.77 14.46 11.52
CA GLY A 52 -11.19 13.06 11.44
C GLY A 52 -11.88 12.61 10.13
N ASP A 53 -11.68 13.34 9.03
CA ASP A 53 -12.49 13.16 7.84
C ASP A 53 -11.75 12.28 6.84
N LYS A 54 -11.93 10.96 6.99
CA LYS A 54 -11.46 9.93 6.03
C LYS A 54 -11.82 10.27 4.58
N VAL A 55 -12.93 10.97 4.37
CA VAL A 55 -13.38 11.44 3.06
C VAL A 55 -12.52 12.60 2.56
N ALA A 56 -12.08 13.50 3.44
CA ALA A 56 -11.18 14.59 3.07
C ALA A 56 -9.80 14.09 2.61
N ILE A 57 -9.25 13.06 3.27
CA ILE A 57 -7.98 12.43 2.86
C ILE A 57 -8.13 11.81 1.46
N PHE A 58 -9.22 11.10 1.22
CA PHE A 58 -9.50 10.50 -0.08
C PHE A 58 -9.73 11.54 -1.19
N ASN A 59 -10.49 12.61 -0.91
CA ASN A 59 -10.72 13.70 -1.87
C ASN A 59 -9.41 14.40 -2.25
N LEU A 60 -8.52 14.59 -1.28
CA LEU A 60 -7.19 15.14 -1.55
C LEU A 60 -6.34 14.20 -2.42
N ALA A 61 -6.43 12.89 -2.18
CA ALA A 61 -5.75 11.88 -2.99
C ALA A 61 -6.21 11.96 -4.45
N ASN A 62 -7.51 12.05 -4.69
CA ASN A 62 -8.08 12.17 -6.04
C ASN A 62 -7.59 13.44 -6.74
N LYS A 63 -7.55 14.58 -6.03
CA LYS A 63 -7.01 15.82 -6.57
C LYS A 63 -5.56 15.69 -7.04
N TYR A 64 -4.74 14.94 -6.32
CA TYR A 64 -3.36 14.68 -6.73
C TYR A 64 -3.26 13.62 -7.84
N GLY A 65 -4.19 12.67 -7.92
CA GLY A 65 -4.23 11.65 -8.97
C GLY A 65 -4.55 12.19 -10.37
N GLU A 66 -5.12 13.39 -10.47
CA GLU A 66 -5.47 14.05 -11.74
C GLU A 66 -4.32 14.88 -12.36
N GLU A 67 -3.25 15.14 -11.63
CA GLU A 67 -2.13 15.99 -12.08
C GLU A 67 -0.81 15.19 -12.21
N ALA A 68 0.11 15.69 -13.05
CA ALA A 68 1.42 15.11 -13.46
C ALA A 68 2.09 14.09 -12.51
N GLU A 69 2.88 13.15 -13.07
CA GLU A 69 3.56 12.01 -12.40
C GLU A 69 4.08 12.24 -10.96
N LYS A 70 4.61 13.43 -10.64
CA LYS A 70 5.06 13.81 -9.29
C LYS A 70 3.95 13.78 -8.23
N ASN A 71 2.70 13.97 -8.62
CA ASN A 71 1.54 13.94 -7.73
C ASN A 71 0.98 12.51 -7.53
N LEU A 72 1.30 11.56 -8.41
CA LEU A 72 0.90 10.15 -8.25
C LEU A 72 1.50 9.53 -6.98
N LYS A 73 2.76 9.85 -6.64
CA LYS A 73 3.39 9.39 -5.38
C LYS A 73 2.65 9.91 -4.14
N LYS A 74 2.10 11.13 -4.21
CA LYS A 74 1.32 11.72 -3.11
C LYS A 74 -0.09 11.11 -3.03
N ALA A 75 -0.72 10.90 -4.18
CA ALA A 75 -2.02 10.24 -4.25
C ALA A 75 -1.93 8.82 -3.67
N PHE A 76 -0.92 8.05 -4.10
CA PHE A 76 -0.61 6.72 -3.58
C PHE A 76 -0.51 6.70 -2.05
N TYR A 77 0.27 7.61 -1.48
CA TYR A 77 0.42 7.76 -0.04
C TYR A 77 -0.90 8.05 0.68
N LEU A 78 -1.72 8.96 0.15
CA LEU A 78 -3.01 9.30 0.76
C LEU A 78 -4.01 8.14 0.65
N TYR A 79 -3.95 7.37 -0.44
CA TYR A 79 -4.74 6.14 -0.55
C TYR A 79 -4.32 5.10 0.47
N GLN A 80 -3.02 4.94 0.75
CA GLN A 80 -2.52 4.06 1.81
C GLN A 80 -3.10 4.44 3.18
N HIS A 81 -3.03 5.72 3.56
CA HIS A 81 -3.64 6.18 4.81
C HIS A 81 -5.13 5.96 4.88
N ALA A 82 -5.84 6.37 3.84
CA ALA A 82 -7.28 6.21 3.78
C ALA A 82 -7.66 4.71 3.85
N ALA A 83 -6.92 3.83 3.19
CA ALA A 83 -7.11 2.38 3.24
C ALA A 83 -6.82 1.79 4.63
N GLU A 84 -5.78 2.25 5.32
CA GLU A 84 -5.44 1.86 6.70
C GLU A 84 -6.55 2.23 7.70
N ILE A 85 -7.24 3.36 7.48
CA ILE A 85 -8.42 3.77 8.28
C ILE A 85 -9.74 3.24 7.72
N ASN A 86 -9.70 2.15 6.95
CA ASN A 86 -10.85 1.43 6.39
C ASN A 86 -11.71 2.23 5.39
N HIS A 87 -11.12 3.16 4.63
CA HIS A 87 -11.81 3.81 3.51
C HIS A 87 -11.84 2.88 2.30
N ILE A 88 -13.03 2.35 1.99
CA ILE A 88 -13.25 1.31 0.99
C ILE A 88 -12.73 1.71 -0.39
N GLU A 89 -13.13 2.89 -0.90
CA GLU A 89 -12.69 3.35 -2.23
C GLU A 89 -11.18 3.58 -2.31
N ALA A 90 -10.54 3.88 -1.18
CA ALA A 90 -9.10 4.10 -1.13
C ALA A 90 -8.34 2.77 -1.26
N MET A 91 -8.86 1.68 -0.70
CA MET A 91 -8.31 0.34 -0.89
C MET A 91 -8.32 -0.05 -2.37
N SER A 92 -9.42 0.19 -3.08
CA SER A 92 -9.52 -0.07 -4.52
C SER A 92 -8.57 0.77 -5.36
N ASN A 93 -8.40 2.06 -5.01
CA ASN A 93 -7.43 2.92 -5.70
C ASN A 93 -5.98 2.53 -5.40
N LEU A 94 -5.68 2.14 -4.16
CA LEU A 94 -4.36 1.62 -3.78
C LEU A 94 -4.03 0.33 -4.53
N ALA A 95 -4.99 -0.58 -4.62
CA ALA A 95 -4.86 -1.81 -5.40
C ALA A 95 -4.57 -1.53 -6.88
N LYS A 96 -5.29 -0.56 -7.47
CA LYS A 96 -5.05 -0.11 -8.85
C LYS A 96 -3.66 0.49 -9.02
N SER A 97 -3.21 1.32 -8.07
CA SER A 97 -1.87 1.90 -8.11
C SER A 97 -0.78 0.83 -8.14
N TYR A 98 -0.91 -0.23 -7.33
CA TYR A 98 -0.01 -1.38 -7.41
C TYR A 98 -0.15 -2.17 -8.71
N TYR A 99 -1.36 -2.33 -9.23
CA TYR A 99 -1.58 -3.07 -10.47
C TYR A 99 -0.91 -2.38 -11.68
N ASN A 100 -0.95 -1.04 -11.71
CA ASN A 100 -0.40 -0.23 -12.79
C ASN A 100 1.04 0.28 -12.54
N GLY A 101 1.52 0.26 -11.30
CA GLY A 101 2.75 0.95 -10.92
C GLY A 101 2.60 2.49 -10.91
N GLU A 102 1.42 2.99 -10.53
CA GLU A 102 1.16 4.44 -10.43
C GLU A 102 1.57 4.96 -9.05
N GLY A 103 2.57 5.85 -9.01
CA GLY A 103 3.07 6.40 -7.74
C GLY A 103 3.88 5.43 -6.88
N THR A 104 3.99 4.16 -7.29
CA THR A 104 4.78 3.10 -6.67
C THR A 104 5.23 2.10 -7.73
N GLU A 105 6.00 1.08 -7.36
CA GLU A 105 6.35 -0.02 -8.27
C GLU A 105 5.15 -0.96 -8.47
N LYS A 106 5.04 -1.53 -9.67
CA LYS A 106 4.00 -2.50 -9.98
C LYS A 106 4.16 -3.74 -9.09
N ASN A 107 3.11 -4.11 -8.37
CA ASN A 107 3.09 -5.28 -7.49
C ASN A 107 1.71 -5.96 -7.51
N LEU A 108 1.58 -7.07 -8.25
CA LEU A 108 0.30 -7.76 -8.42
C LEU A 108 -0.19 -8.46 -7.15
N GLU A 109 0.72 -8.92 -6.29
CA GLU A 109 0.38 -9.57 -5.02
C GLU A 109 -0.27 -8.57 -4.05
N LYS A 110 0.31 -7.38 -3.91
CA LYS A 110 -0.28 -6.30 -3.11
C LYS A 110 -1.57 -5.76 -3.72
N ALA A 111 -1.65 -5.67 -5.05
CA ALA A 111 -2.89 -5.31 -5.73
C ALA A 111 -4.01 -6.30 -5.38
N PHE A 112 -3.73 -7.60 -5.46
CA PHE A 112 -4.67 -8.65 -5.09
C PHE A 112 -5.09 -8.55 -3.62
N HIS A 113 -4.14 -8.39 -2.71
CA HIS A 113 -4.42 -8.21 -1.27
C HIS A 113 -5.40 -7.07 -1.00
N TRP A 114 -5.15 -5.88 -1.58
CA TRP A 114 -6.00 -4.72 -1.35
C TRP A 114 -7.35 -4.82 -2.05
N TYR A 115 -7.43 -5.42 -3.24
CA TYR A 115 -8.73 -5.73 -3.86
C TYR A 115 -9.53 -6.73 -3.02
N GLN A 116 -8.89 -7.76 -2.46
CA GLN A 116 -9.56 -8.71 -1.58
C GLN A 116 -10.15 -8.01 -0.36
N LYS A 117 -9.36 -7.19 0.33
CA LYS A 117 -9.80 -6.42 1.50
C LYS A 117 -10.94 -5.45 1.16
N ALA A 118 -10.89 -4.81 -0.01
CA ALA A 118 -11.96 -3.92 -0.47
C ALA A 118 -13.25 -4.69 -0.77
N ALA A 119 -13.15 -5.85 -1.44
CA ALA A 119 -14.28 -6.74 -1.74
C ALA A 119 -14.94 -7.28 -0.47
N GLU A 120 -14.15 -7.67 0.55
CA GLU A 120 -14.65 -8.08 1.86
C GLU A 120 -15.44 -6.98 2.58
N ASN A 121 -15.15 -5.72 2.28
CA ASN A 121 -15.89 -4.56 2.78
C ASN A 121 -17.02 -4.09 1.84
N GLY A 122 -17.34 -4.86 0.79
CA GLY A 122 -18.46 -4.60 -0.11
C GLY A 122 -18.14 -3.74 -1.34
N ASP A 123 -16.86 -3.53 -1.69
CA ASP A 123 -16.52 -2.83 -2.93
C ASP A 123 -16.78 -3.70 -4.18
N GLU A 124 -17.83 -3.37 -4.92
CA GLU A 124 -18.18 -4.05 -6.17
C GLU A 124 -17.11 -3.93 -7.26
N LYS A 125 -16.37 -2.82 -7.32
CA LYS A 125 -15.28 -2.65 -8.30
C LYS A 125 -14.15 -3.61 -7.98
N ALA A 126 -13.83 -3.78 -6.70
CA ALA A 126 -12.82 -4.72 -6.26
C ALA A 126 -13.22 -6.17 -6.55
N MET A 127 -14.48 -6.55 -6.27
CA MET A 127 -15.00 -7.87 -6.63
C MET A 127 -14.85 -8.18 -8.12
N ASN A 128 -15.16 -7.20 -8.98
CA ASN A 128 -14.99 -7.34 -10.43
C ASN A 128 -13.51 -7.49 -10.84
N ASN A 129 -12.60 -6.72 -10.21
CA ASN A 129 -11.17 -6.81 -10.51
C ASN A 129 -10.53 -8.12 -10.05
N LEU A 130 -11.07 -8.78 -9.01
CA LEU A 130 -10.63 -10.11 -8.56
C LEU A 130 -11.13 -11.25 -9.46
N ALA A 131 -12.17 -11.00 -10.25
CA ALA A 131 -12.79 -12.00 -11.12
C ALA A 131 -12.14 -12.11 -12.50
N ILE A 132 -11.13 -11.27 -12.79
CA ILE A 132 -10.38 -11.19 -14.06
C ILE A 132 -9.02 -11.88 -13.89
#